data_AF-F1LHA3-F1
#
_entry.id   AF-F1LHA3-F1
#
_cell.length_a   1.000
_cell.length_b   1.000
_cell.length_c   1.000
_cell.angle_alpha   90.00
_cell.angle_beta   90.00
_cell.angle_gamma   90.00
#
_symmetry.space_group_name_H-M   'P 1'
#
loop_
_entity.id
_entity.type
_entity.pdbx_description
1 polymer ?
#
loop_
_entity_poly.entity_id
_entity_poly.type
_entity_poly.pdbx_seq_one_letter_code
_entity_poly.pdbx_strand_id
1 'polypeptide(L)'
;MSSVKVAVRVRPFNSREIANNAKPIISMTGNTTTIVGGGGNERTHSFNFDYSYWSFNKDDSHFASQKQVYDDLGVEMLEHSFEGYNVCIFAYGQTGSGKSYTMMGKPNDEQEMGIIPRLCNHLFQRVHENTD
;
A
#
# COMPACT_ATOMS: atom_id res chain seq x y z
N MET A 1 9.75 19.37 2.02
CA MET A 1 9.33 18.01 1.63
C MET A 1 10.28 17.02 2.27
N SER A 2 9.78 15.90 2.80
CA SER A 2 10.61 14.84 3.39
C SER A 2 11.29 14.05 2.28
N SER A 3 12.56 13.68 2.46
CA SER A 3 13.30 12.83 1.52
C SER A 3 12.89 11.35 1.56
N VAL A 4 12.15 10.94 2.60
CA VAL A 4 11.67 9.57 2.79
C VAL A 4 10.23 9.60 3.27
N LYS A 5 9.37 8.78 2.64
CA LYS A 5 8.02 8.46 3.11
C LYS A 5 7.91 6.99 3.44
N VAL A 6 7.22 6.68 4.53
CA VAL A 6 6.98 5.32 5.02
C VAL A 6 5.48 5.08 5.08
N ALA A 7 5.03 4.06 4.36
CA ALA A 7 3.64 3.60 4.39
C ALA A 7 3.57 2.15 4.86
N VAL A 8 2.52 1.82 5.61
CA VAL A 8 2.20 0.44 6.01
C VAL A 8 0.88 0.04 5.39
N ARG A 9 0.75 -1.22 4.98
CA ARG A 9 -0.46 -1.77 4.37
C ARG A 9 -0.78 -3.14 4.94
N VAL A 10 -2.00 -3.31 5.44
CA VAL A 10 -2.49 -4.61 5.93
C VAL A 10 -3.34 -5.27 4.85
N ARG A 11 -3.06 -6.56 4.58
CA ARG A 11 -3.81 -7.38 3.62
C ARG A 11 -4.96 -8.14 4.30
N PRO A 12 -5.96 -8.64 3.54
CA PRO A 12 -6.95 -9.57 4.06
C PRO A 12 -6.28 -10.86 4.53
N PHE A 13 -7.01 -11.67 5.29
CA PHE A 13 -6.55 -13.02 5.61
C PHE A 13 -6.34 -13.89 4.37
N ASN A 14 -5.30 -14.72 4.42
CA ASN A 14 -5.08 -15.78 3.44
C ASN A 14 -5.85 -17.05 3.85
N SER A 15 -5.90 -18.03 2.95
CA SER A 15 -6.67 -19.26 3.17
C SER A 15 -6.26 -20.03 4.43
N ARG A 16 -4.98 -19.97 4.83
CA ARG A 16 -4.49 -20.65 6.05
C ARG A 16 -4.96 -19.95 7.31
N GLU A 17 -4.96 -18.62 7.32
CA GLU A 17 -5.43 -17.81 8.45
C GLU A 17 -6.93 -17.98 8.66
N ILE A 18 -7.71 -18.02 7.57
CA ILE A 18 -9.14 -18.31 7.59
C ILE A 18 -9.39 -19.72 8.14
N ALA A 19 -8.70 -20.74 7.61
CA ALA A 19 -8.86 -22.13 8.05
C ALA A 19 -8.51 -22.34 9.53
N ASN A 20 -7.59 -21.55 10.06
CA ASN A 20 -7.17 -21.61 11.47
C ASN A 20 -7.98 -20.69 12.40
N ASN A 21 -9.05 -20.03 11.91
CA ASN A 21 -9.82 -19.05 12.67
C ASN A 21 -8.93 -17.98 13.34
N ALA A 22 -7.94 -17.49 12.60
CA ALA A 22 -7.05 -16.45 13.08
C ALA A 22 -7.84 -15.17 13.42
N LYS A 23 -7.43 -14.48 14.49
CA LYS A 23 -8.01 -13.20 14.88
C LYS A 23 -7.18 -12.05 14.32
N PRO A 24 -7.80 -10.98 13.78
CA PRO A 24 -7.05 -9.83 13.31
C PRO A 24 -6.42 -9.14 14.52
N ILE A 25 -5.11 -8.94 14.47
CA ILE A 25 -4.37 -8.26 15.55
C ILE A 25 -3.92 -6.85 15.16
N ILE A 26 -4.21 -6.44 13.92
CA ILE A 26 -3.89 -5.12 13.39
C ILE A 26 -5.18 -4.31 13.29
N SER A 27 -5.11 -3.05 13.69
CA SER A 27 -6.11 -2.01 13.42
C SER A 27 -5.42 -0.75 12.93
N MET A 28 -6.10 0.05 12.12
CA MET A 28 -5.55 1.30 11.58
C MET A 28 -6.58 2.42 11.73
N THR A 29 -6.12 3.61 12.11
CA THR A 29 -6.96 4.81 12.20
C THR A 29 -6.13 6.01 11.78
N GLY A 30 -6.55 6.67 10.70
CA GLY A 30 -5.74 7.70 10.05
C GLY A 30 -4.35 7.15 9.70
N ASN A 31 -3.31 7.80 10.23
CA ASN A 31 -1.92 7.44 9.98
C ASN A 31 -1.33 6.49 11.02
N THR A 32 -2.14 6.05 12.00
CA THR A 32 -1.69 5.19 13.09
C THR A 32 -2.04 3.73 12.79
N THR A 33 -1.03 2.85 12.86
CA THR A 33 -1.20 1.39 12.86
C THR A 33 -1.00 0.86 14.27
N THR A 34 -1.97 0.10 14.77
CA THR A 34 -1.95 -0.48 16.10
C THR A 34 -1.94 -2.00 16.03
N ILE A 35 -1.01 -2.64 16.74
CA ILE A 35 -0.92 -4.10 16.91
C ILE A 35 -1.27 -4.49 18.35
N VAL A 36 -2.15 -5.47 18.49
CA VAL A 36 -2.53 -6.05 19.79
C VAL A 36 -1.76 -7.35 20.00
N GLY A 37 -0.91 -7.41 21.02
CA GLY A 37 -0.11 -8.59 21.35
C GLY A 37 -0.96 -9.76 21.86
N GLY A 38 -0.70 -10.96 21.34
CA GLY A 38 -1.34 -12.20 21.78
C GLY A 38 -0.61 -12.84 22.96
N GLY A 39 -0.96 -12.48 24.20
CA GLY A 39 -0.52 -13.21 25.38
C GLY A 39 -0.68 -12.46 26.70
N GLY A 40 -1.64 -12.90 27.53
CA GLY A 40 -1.73 -12.74 29.00
C GLY A 40 -1.81 -11.33 29.61
N ASN A 41 -1.08 -10.37 29.06
CA ASN A 41 -1.10 -8.94 29.36
C ASN A 41 -1.09 -8.23 28.00
N GLU A 42 -2.27 -7.83 27.52
CA GLU A 42 -2.53 -7.22 26.21
C GLU A 42 -1.70 -5.95 25.97
N ARG A 43 -0.43 -6.11 25.60
CA ARG A 43 0.41 -4.98 25.20
C ARG A 43 -0.02 -4.56 23.80
N THR A 44 -0.64 -3.40 23.75
CA THR A 44 -0.98 -2.71 22.52
C THR A 44 0.17 -1.79 22.14
N HIS A 45 0.65 -1.89 20.90
CA HIS A 45 1.68 -1.01 20.37
C HIS A 45 1.12 -0.24 19.17
N SER A 46 1.28 1.08 19.19
CA SER A 46 0.85 1.97 18.12
C SER A 46 2.05 2.64 17.46
N PHE A 47 2.00 2.73 16.14
CA PHE A 47 3.05 3.28 15.31
C PHE A 47 2.44 4.29 14.34
N ASN A 48 3.08 5.45 14.19
CA ASN A 48 2.67 6.48 13.24
C ASN A 48 3.54 6.41 11.99
N PHE A 49 2.91 6.52 10.83
CA PHE A 49 3.55 6.50 9.52
C PHE A 49 3.05 7.67 8.67
N ASP A 50 3.62 7.89 7.48
CA ASP A 50 3.06 8.84 6.53
C ASP A 50 1.70 8.35 6.02
N TYR A 51 1.52 7.02 5.89
CA TYR A 51 0.26 6.39 5.54
C TYR A 51 0.08 5.03 6.23
N SER A 52 -1.16 4.74 6.68
CA SER A 52 -1.57 3.43 7.19
C SER A 52 -2.77 2.92 6.38
N TYR A 53 -2.50 2.07 5.39
CA TYR A 53 -3.48 1.54 4.44
C TYR A 53 -4.21 0.30 4.97
N TRP A 54 -5.48 0.48 5.31
CA TRP A 54 -6.37 -0.63 5.64
C TRP A 54 -6.89 -1.32 4.38
N SER A 55 -6.26 -2.41 3.94
CA SER A 55 -6.74 -3.20 2.79
C SER A 55 -7.29 -4.56 3.22
N PHE A 56 -7.86 -4.67 4.43
CA PHE A 56 -8.27 -5.95 5.01
C PHE A 56 -9.64 -6.44 4.51
N ASN A 57 -10.63 -5.56 4.43
CA ASN A 57 -11.98 -5.88 3.94
C ASN A 57 -12.48 -4.80 2.99
N LYS A 58 -12.92 -5.20 1.79
CA LYS A 58 -13.37 -4.30 0.72
C LYS A 58 -14.66 -3.55 1.06
N ASP A 59 -15.47 -4.10 1.96
CA ASP A 59 -16.74 -3.50 2.38
C ASP A 59 -16.55 -2.42 3.46
N ASP A 60 -15.33 -2.29 4.01
CA ASP A 60 -15.05 -1.28 5.01
C ASP A 60 -14.94 0.09 4.37
N SER A 61 -15.56 1.11 4.97
CA SER A 61 -15.61 2.48 4.45
C SER A 61 -14.25 3.15 4.28
N HIS A 62 -13.20 2.61 4.90
CA HIS A 62 -11.83 3.10 4.87
C HIS A 62 -10.89 2.12 4.15
N PHE A 63 -11.43 1.25 3.30
CA PHE A 63 -10.64 0.32 2.49
C PHE A 63 -9.70 1.06 1.53
N ALA A 64 -8.40 0.83 1.69
CA ALA A 64 -7.37 1.36 0.82
C ALA A 64 -7.20 0.49 -0.43
N SER A 65 -7.66 1.00 -1.57
CA SER A 65 -7.56 0.34 -2.87
C SER A 65 -6.15 0.43 -3.48
N GLN A 66 -5.89 -0.35 -4.52
CA GLN A 66 -4.65 -0.20 -5.32
C GLN A 66 -4.53 1.19 -5.93
N LYS A 67 -5.67 1.78 -6.35
CA LYS A 67 -5.69 3.12 -6.91
C LYS A 67 -5.28 4.14 -5.85
N GLN A 68 -5.84 4.07 -4.65
CA GLN A 68 -5.49 4.99 -3.56
C GLN A 68 -4.00 4.92 -3.22
N VAL A 69 -3.45 3.72 -3.06
CA VAL A 69 -2.00 3.54 -2.79
C VAL A 69 -1.14 4.15 -3.91
N TYR A 70 -1.58 4.05 -5.16
CA TYR A 70 -0.90 4.68 -6.29
C TYR A 70 -1.06 6.20 -6.31
N ASP A 71 -2.24 6.73 -6.02
CA ASP A 71 -2.49 8.18 -5.97
C ASP A 71 -1.63 8.84 -4.88
N ASP A 72 -1.53 8.20 -3.71
CA ASP A 72 -0.82 8.73 -2.54
C ASP A 72 0.72 8.61 -2.60
N LEU A 73 1.25 7.61 -3.35
CA LEU A 73 2.70 7.33 -3.46
C LEU A 73 3.24 7.45 -4.88
N GLY A 74 2.56 6.84 -5.84
CA GLY A 74 3.04 6.70 -7.22
C GLY A 74 2.98 7.99 -8.02
N VAL A 75 1.92 8.80 -7.85
CA VAL A 75 1.76 10.08 -8.56
C VAL A 75 2.88 11.05 -8.19
N GLU A 76 3.12 11.28 -6.89
CA GLU A 76 4.19 12.17 -6.44
C GLU A 76 5.57 11.71 -6.91
N MET A 77 5.86 10.40 -6.88
CA MET A 77 7.13 9.87 -7.36
C MET A 77 7.28 10.04 -8.89
N LEU A 78 6.19 9.96 -9.64
CA LEU A 78 6.23 10.23 -11.07
C LEU A 78 6.51 11.72 -11.34
N GLU A 79 5.89 12.64 -10.60
CA GLU A 79 6.16 14.09 -10.72
C GLU A 79 7.63 14.41 -10.44
N HIS A 80 8.18 13.91 -9.32
CA HIS A 80 9.61 14.07 -9.02
C HIS A 80 10.53 13.48 -10.13
N SER A 81 10.10 12.39 -10.77
CA SER A 81 10.83 11.82 -11.91
C SER A 81 10.83 12.74 -13.13
N PHE A 82 9.73 13.46 -13.39
CA PHE A 82 9.66 14.47 -14.46
C PHE A 82 10.44 15.75 -14.13
N GLU A 83 10.57 16.09 -12.85
CA GLU A 83 11.45 17.17 -12.37
C GLU A 83 12.95 16.81 -12.48
N GLY A 84 13.28 15.58 -12.89
CA GLY A 84 14.66 15.13 -13.10
C GLY A 84 15.32 14.51 -11.86
N TYR A 85 14.54 14.17 -10.83
CA TYR A 85 15.06 13.50 -9.63
C TYR A 85 15.00 11.97 -9.76
N ASN A 86 15.98 11.30 -9.14
CA ASN A 86 15.94 9.85 -8.97
C ASN A 86 14.97 9.50 -7.84
N VAL A 87 14.00 8.62 -8.13
CA VAL A 87 12.99 8.16 -7.18
C VAL A 87 13.10 6.66 -6.96
N CYS A 88 12.70 6.18 -5.77
CA CYS A 88 12.70 4.76 -5.45
C CYS A 88 11.52 4.42 -4.53
N ILE A 89 10.74 3.41 -4.93
CA ILE A 89 9.71 2.77 -4.10
C ILE A 89 10.11 1.30 -3.94
N PHE A 90 10.24 0.84 -2.70
CA PHE A 90 10.48 -0.57 -2.40
C PHE A 90 9.43 -1.11 -1.43
N ALA A 91 9.03 -2.36 -1.63
CA ALA A 91 8.09 -3.04 -0.75
C ALA A 91 8.83 -3.98 0.22
N TYR A 92 8.56 -3.84 1.51
CA TYR A 92 9.19 -4.63 2.57
C TYR A 92 8.14 -5.41 3.38
N GLY A 93 8.52 -6.57 3.90
CA GLY A 93 7.67 -7.41 4.75
C GLY A 93 7.89 -8.91 4.55
N GLN A 94 7.27 -9.74 5.40
CA GLN A 94 7.38 -11.19 5.33
C GLN A 94 6.84 -11.79 4.01
N THR A 95 7.22 -13.03 3.70
CA THR A 95 6.60 -13.76 2.57
C THR A 95 5.09 -13.86 2.76
N GLY A 96 4.35 -13.60 1.68
CA GLY A 96 2.89 -13.57 1.70
C GLY A 96 2.27 -12.29 2.28
N SER A 97 3.04 -11.27 2.68
CA SER A 97 2.48 -10.02 3.24
C SER A 97 1.82 -9.07 2.23
N GLY A 98 1.93 -9.36 0.93
CA GLY A 98 1.36 -8.53 -0.13
C GLY A 98 2.36 -7.64 -0.89
N LYS A 99 3.68 -7.81 -0.73
CA LYS A 99 4.71 -7.03 -1.46
C LYS A 99 4.48 -7.00 -2.99
N SER A 100 4.39 -8.17 -3.63
CA SER A 100 4.15 -8.27 -5.08
C SER A 100 2.77 -7.76 -5.47
N TYR A 101 1.77 -7.91 -4.60
CA TYR A 101 0.42 -7.39 -4.84
C TYR A 101 0.42 -5.84 -4.81
N THR A 102 1.16 -5.20 -3.91
CA THR A 102 1.28 -3.74 -3.90
C THR A 102 2.05 -3.23 -5.14
N MET A 103 3.19 -3.84 -5.47
CA MET A 103 4.03 -3.34 -6.57
C MET A 103 3.47 -3.67 -7.95
N MET A 104 3.03 -4.92 -8.18
CA MET A 104 2.55 -5.39 -9.49
C MET A 104 1.03 -5.53 -9.52
N GLY A 105 0.42 -5.98 -8.44
CA GLY A 105 -1.02 -6.25 -8.38
C GLY A 105 -1.41 -7.43 -9.26
N LYS A 106 -2.63 -7.37 -9.81
CA LYS A 106 -3.09 -8.30 -10.84
C LYS A 106 -3.06 -7.57 -12.20
N PRO A 107 -2.11 -7.88 -13.09
CA PRO A 107 -1.92 -7.11 -14.33
C PRO A 107 -3.15 -7.07 -15.26
N ASN A 108 -3.98 -8.10 -15.22
CA ASN A 108 -5.15 -8.24 -16.11
C ASN A 108 -6.46 -7.73 -15.48
N ASP A 109 -6.37 -6.98 -14.38
CA ASP A 109 -7.52 -6.44 -13.67
C ASP A 109 -7.22 -4.97 -13.33
N GLU A 110 -7.90 -4.05 -14.03
CA GLU A 110 -7.65 -2.61 -13.93
C GLU A 110 -7.83 -2.06 -12.53
N GLN A 111 -8.71 -2.65 -11.72
CA GLN A 111 -8.93 -2.24 -10.34
C GLN A 111 -7.82 -2.77 -9.42
N GLU A 112 -7.24 -3.90 -9.77
CA GLU A 112 -6.26 -4.62 -8.95
C GLU A 112 -4.80 -4.43 -9.41
N MET A 113 -4.56 -3.73 -10.52
CA MET A 113 -3.20 -3.34 -10.98
C MET A 113 -2.46 -2.55 -9.90
N GLY A 114 -1.18 -2.88 -9.68
CA GLY A 114 -0.34 -2.25 -8.65
C GLY A 114 0.36 -0.97 -9.10
N ILE A 115 1.33 -0.54 -8.29
CA ILE A 115 2.07 0.72 -8.51
C ILE A 115 2.80 0.72 -9.87
N ILE A 116 3.53 -0.34 -10.20
CA ILE A 116 4.36 -0.41 -11.42
C ILE A 116 3.52 -0.24 -12.70
N PRO A 117 2.50 -1.07 -12.98
CA PRO A 117 1.72 -0.91 -14.22
C PRO A 117 0.97 0.42 -14.29
N ARG A 118 0.47 0.95 -13.16
CA ARG A 118 -0.17 2.28 -13.12
C ARG A 118 0.82 3.39 -13.42
N LEU A 119 2.02 3.33 -12.84
CA LEU A 119 3.08 4.29 -13.09
C LEU A 119 3.51 4.27 -14.55
N CYS A 120 3.70 3.09 -15.15
CA CYS A 120 4.04 2.97 -16.57
C CYS A 120 2.94 3.57 -17.46
N ASN A 121 1.67 3.27 -17.20
CA ASN A 121 0.55 3.82 -17.97
C ASN A 121 0.51 5.35 -17.88
N HIS A 122 0.62 5.90 -16.66
CA HIS A 122 0.59 7.34 -16.43
C HIS A 122 1.82 8.04 -17.03
N LEU A 123 3.01 7.43 -16.95
CA LEU A 123 4.23 7.92 -17.59
C LEU A 123 4.02 8.09 -19.10
N PHE A 124 3.55 7.05 -19.79
CA PHE A 124 3.34 7.11 -21.23
C PHE A 124 2.20 8.04 -21.63
N GLN A 125 1.14 8.12 -20.82
CA GLN A 125 0.08 9.10 -21.02
C GLN A 125 0.64 10.53 -20.97
N ARG A 126 1.42 10.86 -19.94
CA ARG A 126 2.02 12.20 -19.76
C ARG A 126 2.97 12.54 -20.90
N VAL A 127 3.77 11.59 -21.36
CA VAL A 127 4.67 11.76 -22.52
C VAL A 127 3.89 12.02 -23.81
N HIS A 128 2.73 11.38 -24.00
CA HIS A 128 1.90 11.60 -25.19
C HIS A 128 1.17 12.95 -25.16
N GLU A 129 0.76 13.41 -23.99
CA GLU A 129 0.07 14.69 -23.80
C GLU A 129 1.02 15.89 -23.87
N ASN A 130 2.27 15.73 -23.44
CA ASN A 130 3.29 16.76 -23.57
C ASN A 130 3.68 16.93 -25.06
N THR A 131 3.09 17.93 -25.70
CA THR A 131 3.26 18.25 -27.14
C THR A 131 4.31 19.34 -27.39
N ASP A 132 5.24 19.52 -26.45
CA ASP A 132 6.38 20.44 -26.62
C ASP A 132 7.35 19.97 -27.71
#